data_AF-A0ABD2CQD7-F1
#
_entry.id   AF-A0ABD2CQD7-F1
#
_cell.length_a   1.000
_cell.length_b   1.000
_cell.length_c   1.000
_cell.angle_alpha   90.00
_cell.angle_beta   90.00
_cell.angle_gamma   90.00
#
_symmetry.space_group_name_H-M   'P 1'
#
loop_
_entity.id
_entity.type
_entity.pdbx_description
1 polymer ?
#
loop_
_entity_poly.entity_id
_entity_poly.type
_entity_poly.pdbx_seq_one_letter_code
_entity_poly.pdbx_strand_id
1 'polypeptide(L)'
;MSPNKRRRTSSRCEEQKNMQKHTADECFYYHTLDTLPPEVLEIVLRLLPLHDVATAVRLVSRSYDLFRRCLNVATIVLNASFLIAGTKLENAMKHIESMIMKVKTGADLLTFSRVFNILEMVMAQYKMLRAVTWRYTHPSKPEKFSRLCFYAGSLLDNLNSLLHRAINCPVSLLGLQRPDSNIFFFISDCKRFMNYFEKISECRVNR
;
A
#
# COMPACT_ATOMS: atom_id res chain seq x y z
N MET A 1 26.86 -26.20 62.64
CA MET A 1 28.03 -27.08 62.50
C MET A 1 27.64 -28.29 61.67
N SER A 2 28.28 -28.44 60.51
CA SER A 2 28.58 -29.61 59.66
C SER A 2 28.22 -31.04 60.11
N PRO A 3 28.30 -32.09 59.24
CA PRO A 3 28.22 -32.13 57.77
C PRO A 3 27.59 -33.44 57.16
N ASN A 4 27.50 -33.44 55.82
CA ASN A 4 28.01 -34.50 54.90
C ASN A 4 27.15 -35.68 54.38
N LYS A 5 27.42 -35.89 53.07
CA LYS A 5 27.55 -37.15 52.30
C LYS A 5 26.29 -37.81 51.73
N ARG A 6 26.17 -37.72 50.40
CA ARG A 6 26.37 -38.88 49.51
C ARG A 6 26.76 -38.46 48.09
N ARG A 7 28.05 -38.67 47.78
CA ARG A 7 28.56 -38.90 46.41
C ARG A 7 28.16 -40.32 45.97
N ARG A 8 27.79 -40.49 44.70
CA ARG A 8 28.10 -41.70 43.94
C ARG A 8 28.56 -41.30 42.54
N THR A 9 29.77 -41.75 42.23
CA THR A 9 30.54 -41.63 40.98
C THR A 9 30.41 -42.91 40.15
N SER A 10 30.90 -42.84 38.90
CA SER A 10 31.23 -43.94 37.95
C SER A 10 30.18 -44.13 36.84
N SER A 11 30.49 -44.24 35.55
CA SER A 11 31.72 -44.54 34.79
C SER A 11 31.65 -43.85 33.41
N ARG A 12 32.64 -43.08 32.98
CA ARG A 12 33.78 -43.49 32.11
C ARG A 12 33.40 -44.49 31.00
N CYS A 13 33.28 -43.98 29.78
CA CYS A 13 33.67 -44.70 28.57
C CYS A 13 34.35 -43.68 27.64
N GLU A 14 35.68 -43.72 27.63
CA GLU A 14 36.52 -43.08 26.64
C GLU A 14 36.53 -43.99 25.41
N GLU A 15 36.04 -43.52 24.27
CA GLU A 15 36.60 -43.93 22.98
C GLU A 15 36.79 -42.68 22.13
N GLN A 16 38.03 -42.19 22.16
CA GLN A 16 38.57 -41.33 21.12
C GLN A 16 38.54 -42.09 19.79
N LYS A 17 37.71 -41.63 18.86
CA LYS A 17 38.01 -41.75 17.43
C LYS A 17 38.00 -40.36 16.81
N ASN A 18 39.19 -39.76 16.82
CA ASN A 18 39.58 -38.75 15.84
C ASN A 18 39.57 -39.42 14.46
N MET A 19 38.56 -39.12 13.66
CA MET A 19 38.62 -39.21 12.20
C MET A 19 37.84 -38.04 11.64
N GLN A 20 38.61 -37.12 11.07
CA GLN A 20 38.23 -36.08 10.12
C GLN A 20 36.81 -36.22 9.55
N LYS A 21 35.94 -35.29 9.93
CA LYS A 21 34.90 -34.77 9.03
C LYS A 21 35.12 -33.28 8.83
N HIS A 22 36.11 -32.98 7.99
CA HIS A 22 36.01 -31.82 7.11
C HIS A 22 34.89 -32.13 6.12
N THR A 23 33.70 -31.58 6.34
CA THR A 23 32.74 -31.30 5.26
C THR A 23 31.83 -30.16 5.71
N ALA A 24 32.07 -29.00 5.12
CA ALA A 24 31.08 -27.99 4.77
C ALA A 24 30.14 -27.53 5.91
N ASP A 25 30.62 -26.55 6.68
CA ASP A 25 29.74 -25.51 7.20
C ASP A 25 29.34 -24.63 5.98
N GLU A 26 28.50 -25.19 5.10
CA GLU A 26 27.78 -24.43 4.09
C GLU A 26 26.76 -23.58 4.84
N CYS A 27 27.25 -22.43 5.32
CA CYS A 27 26.43 -21.34 5.79
C CYS A 27 25.60 -20.89 4.59
N PHE A 28 24.43 -21.51 4.38
CA PHE A 28 23.43 -21.04 3.46
C PHE A 28 23.03 -19.64 3.92
N TYR A 29 23.68 -18.62 3.36
CA TYR A 29 23.17 -17.26 3.37
C TYR A 29 21.84 -17.30 2.63
N TYR A 30 20.76 -17.58 3.35
CA TYR A 30 19.43 -17.31 2.84
C TYR A 30 19.36 -15.80 2.63
N HIS A 31 19.49 -15.36 1.38
CA HIS A 31 19.17 -14.01 0.98
C HIS A 31 17.67 -13.81 1.13
N THR A 32 17.23 -13.60 2.37
CA THR A 32 15.85 -13.21 2.68
C THR A 32 15.69 -11.72 2.43
N LEU A 33 14.43 -11.29 2.28
CA LEU A 33 14.06 -9.87 2.10
C LEU A 33 14.67 -8.96 3.18
N ASP A 34 15.03 -9.52 4.34
CA ASP A 34 15.65 -8.89 5.50
C ASP A 34 17.02 -8.28 5.21
N THR A 35 17.70 -8.83 4.20
CA THR A 35 19.03 -8.38 3.76
C THR A 35 18.99 -7.32 2.67
N LEU A 36 17.81 -7.04 2.09
CA LEU A 36 17.69 -6.05 1.02
C LEU A 36 17.79 -4.63 1.56
N PRO A 37 18.48 -3.73 0.84
CA PRO A 37 18.41 -2.30 1.09
C PRO A 37 16.95 -1.78 0.99
N PRO A 38 16.55 -0.79 1.80
CA PRO A 38 15.21 -0.20 1.75
C PRO A 38 14.80 0.29 0.35
N GLU A 39 15.75 0.75 -0.45
CA GLU A 39 15.53 1.23 -1.81
C GLU A 39 15.11 0.09 -2.74
N VAL A 40 15.73 -1.08 -2.60
CA VAL A 40 15.38 -2.27 -3.39
C VAL A 40 14.01 -2.78 -2.96
N LEU A 41 13.74 -2.80 -1.65
CA LEU A 41 12.44 -3.15 -1.11
C LEU A 41 11.34 -2.21 -1.61
N GLU A 42 11.63 -0.91 -1.71
CA GLU A 42 10.70 0.08 -2.26
C GLU A 42 10.37 -0.22 -3.72
N ILE A 43 11.39 -0.52 -4.54
CA ILE A 43 11.20 -0.90 -5.95
C ILE A 43 10.30 -2.14 -6.05
N VAL A 44 10.59 -3.18 -5.26
CA VAL A 44 9.78 -4.41 -5.24
C VAL A 44 8.33 -4.10 -4.85
N LEU A 45 8.11 -3.35 -3.78
CA LEU A 45 6.76 -3.02 -3.30
C LEU A 45 5.98 -2.15 -4.30
N ARG A 46 6.65 -1.28 -5.07
CA ARG A 46 6.00 -0.49 -6.13
C ARG A 46 5.52 -1.32 -7.32
N LEU A 47 6.02 -2.55 -7.48
CA LEU A 47 5.58 -3.47 -8.54
C LEU A 47 4.37 -4.31 -8.13
N LEU A 48 3.98 -4.27 -6.85
CA LEU A 48 2.82 -5.01 -6.35
C LEU A 48 1.54 -4.17 -6.44
N PRO A 49 0.36 -4.81 -6.54
CA PRO A 49 -0.91 -4.15 -6.29
C PRO A 49 -0.88 -3.43 -4.94
N LEU A 50 -1.38 -2.21 -4.89
CA LEU A 50 -1.34 -1.40 -3.67
C LEU A 50 -2.20 -2.03 -2.57
N HIS A 51 -3.22 -2.82 -2.93
CA HIS A 51 -3.97 -3.67 -2.01
C HIS A 51 -3.06 -4.66 -1.25
N ASP A 52 -2.14 -5.30 -1.94
CA ASP A 52 -1.22 -6.28 -1.34
C ASP A 52 -0.21 -5.57 -0.44
N VAL A 53 0.31 -4.43 -0.89
CA VAL A 53 1.18 -3.56 -0.09
C VAL A 53 0.46 -3.10 1.20
N ALA A 54 -0.80 -2.70 1.10
CA ALA A 54 -1.61 -2.32 2.26
C ALA A 54 -1.94 -3.49 3.19
N THR A 55 -2.06 -4.70 2.66
CA THR A 55 -2.26 -5.91 3.46
C THR A 55 -1.00 -6.28 4.22
N ALA A 56 0.18 -6.11 3.62
CA ALA A 56 1.47 -6.27 4.28
C ALA A 56 1.66 -5.31 5.47
N VAL A 57 1.12 -4.09 5.39
CA VAL A 57 1.09 -3.11 6.51
C VAL A 57 0.21 -3.59 7.68
N ARG A 58 -0.79 -4.44 7.43
CA ARG A 58 -1.81 -4.84 8.42
C ARG A 58 -1.59 -6.20 9.08
N LEU A 59 -0.86 -7.13 8.44
CA LEU A 59 -0.67 -8.48 8.97
C LEU A 59 0.50 -8.55 9.97
N VAL A 60 0.27 -9.27 11.07
CA VAL A 60 1.02 -9.18 12.34
C VAL A 60 2.01 -10.35 12.50
N SER A 61 3.25 -10.01 12.90
CA SER A 61 4.26 -10.78 13.67
C SER A 61 5.08 -11.91 13.03
N ARG A 62 6.43 -11.74 13.08
CA ARG A 62 7.36 -12.65 13.80
C ARG A 62 8.83 -12.17 13.88
N SER A 63 9.28 -11.27 13.01
CA SER A 63 10.61 -10.62 13.10
C SER A 63 10.44 -9.11 13.20
N TYR A 64 10.74 -8.54 14.36
CA TYR A 64 10.44 -7.13 14.68
C TYR A 64 11.14 -6.14 13.75
N ASP A 65 12.35 -6.45 13.28
CA ASP A 65 13.15 -5.50 12.48
C ASP A 65 12.83 -5.53 10.98
N LEU A 66 12.71 -6.71 10.36
CA LEU A 66 12.26 -6.82 8.97
C LEU A 66 10.87 -6.22 8.81
N PHE A 67 9.94 -6.62 9.67
CA PHE A 67 8.56 -6.15 9.60
C PHE A 67 8.50 -4.63 9.71
N ARG A 68 9.29 -4.03 10.62
CA ARG A 68 9.35 -2.57 10.77
C ARG A 68 9.90 -1.88 9.53
N ARG A 69 10.91 -2.45 8.86
CA ARG A 69 11.45 -1.92 7.60
C ARG A 69 10.41 -2.02 6.47
N CYS A 70 9.82 -3.19 6.26
CA CYS A 70 8.74 -3.38 5.28
C CYS A 70 7.55 -2.46 5.54
N LEU A 71 7.14 -2.31 6.79
CA LEU A 71 6.05 -1.43 7.20
C LEU A 71 6.33 0.04 6.86
N ASN A 72 7.56 0.50 7.14
CA ASN A 72 7.98 1.87 6.84
C ASN A 72 8.00 2.11 5.33
N VAL A 73 8.61 1.20 4.55
CA VAL A 73 8.69 1.33 3.10
C VAL A 73 7.30 1.24 2.46
N ALA A 74 6.46 0.28 2.87
CA ALA A 74 5.09 0.16 2.40
C ALA A 74 4.27 1.42 2.71
N THR A 75 4.45 2.01 3.89
CA THR A 75 3.84 3.29 4.26
C THR A 75 4.27 4.41 3.31
N ILE A 76 5.56 4.51 3.00
CA ILE A 76 6.09 5.50 2.05
C ILE A 76 5.47 5.27 0.67
N VAL A 77 5.46 4.03 0.18
CA VAL A 77 4.90 3.67 -1.14
C VAL A 77 3.42 4.03 -1.22
N LEU A 78 2.62 3.68 -0.21
CA LEU A 78 1.19 3.96 -0.20
C LEU A 78 0.88 5.46 -0.14
N ASN A 79 1.56 6.20 0.74
CA ASN A 79 1.39 7.64 0.84
C ASN A 79 1.83 8.35 -0.44
N ALA A 80 3.00 8.00 -0.98
CA ALA A 80 3.48 8.56 -2.24
C ALA A 80 2.51 8.25 -3.39
N SER A 81 2.02 7.01 -3.49
CA SER A 81 1.05 6.61 -4.49
C SER A 81 -0.26 7.40 -4.38
N PHE A 82 -0.74 7.62 -3.16
CA PHE A 82 -1.93 8.44 -2.92
C PHE A 82 -1.73 9.89 -3.35
N LEU A 83 -0.60 10.52 -3.02
CA LEU A 83 -0.31 11.91 -3.40
C LEU A 83 -0.14 12.06 -4.92
N ILE A 84 0.58 11.13 -5.55
CA ILE A 84 0.78 11.09 -7.00
C ILE A 84 -0.55 10.84 -7.73
N ALA A 85 -1.48 10.09 -7.14
CA ALA A 85 -2.78 9.88 -7.76
C ALA A 85 -3.54 11.20 -7.97
N GLY A 86 -3.39 12.17 -7.06
CA GLY A 86 -3.96 13.52 -7.23
C GLY A 86 -3.41 14.25 -8.45
N THR A 87 -2.09 14.25 -8.64
CA THR A 87 -1.46 14.91 -9.79
C THR A 87 -1.79 14.20 -11.11
N LYS A 88 -1.85 12.86 -11.09
CA LYS A 88 -2.31 12.06 -12.26
C LYS A 88 -3.75 12.40 -12.64
N LEU A 89 -4.63 12.61 -11.68
CA LEU A 89 -6.02 12.98 -11.92
C LEU A 89 -6.15 14.38 -12.51
N GLU A 90 -5.41 15.37 -11.99
CA GLU A 90 -5.34 16.71 -12.58
C GLU A 90 -4.83 16.67 -14.03
N ASN A 91 -3.79 15.88 -14.29
CA ASN A 91 -3.24 15.73 -15.63
C ASN A 91 -4.22 15.04 -16.59
N ALA A 92 -4.95 14.03 -16.12
CA ALA A 92 -6.01 13.38 -16.90
C ALA A 92 -7.13 14.37 -17.26
N MET A 93 -7.57 15.19 -16.31
CA MET A 93 -8.59 16.22 -16.56
C MET A 93 -8.12 17.22 -17.61
N LYS A 94 -6.90 17.77 -17.49
CA LYS A 94 -6.31 18.68 -18.47
C LYS A 94 -6.18 18.05 -19.86
N HIS A 95 -5.83 16.76 -19.90
CA HIS A 95 -5.74 16.02 -21.15
C HIS A 95 -7.11 15.93 -21.86
N ILE A 96 -8.15 15.53 -21.13
CA ILE A 96 -9.52 15.46 -21.66
C ILE A 96 -10.04 16.84 -22.07
N GLU A 97 -9.78 17.88 -21.28
CA GLU A 97 -10.12 19.26 -21.63
C GLU A 97 -9.46 19.70 -22.95
N SER A 98 -8.18 19.37 -23.15
CA SER A 98 -7.50 19.63 -24.42
C SER A 98 -8.13 18.87 -25.59
N MET A 99 -8.61 17.65 -25.36
CA MET A 99 -9.32 16.87 -26.39
C MET A 99 -10.66 17.50 -26.75
N ILE A 100 -11.44 17.94 -25.76
CA ILE A 100 -12.71 18.68 -25.96
C ILE A 100 -12.52 19.86 -26.91
N MET A 101 -11.45 20.65 -26.70
CA MET A 101 -11.17 21.84 -27.51
C MET A 101 -10.75 21.52 -28.97
N LYS A 102 -10.31 20.29 -29.26
CA LYS A 102 -9.82 19.88 -30.59
C LYS A 102 -10.87 19.12 -31.42
N VAL A 103 -11.94 18.67 -30.79
CA VAL A 103 -12.96 17.83 -31.41
C VAL A 103 -13.84 18.63 -32.37
N LYS A 104 -14.10 18.06 -33.54
CA LYS A 104 -14.93 18.67 -34.60
C LYS A 104 -16.36 18.12 -34.65
N THR A 105 -16.59 16.95 -34.07
CA THR A 105 -17.84 16.18 -34.13
C THR A 105 -18.61 16.29 -32.82
N GLY A 106 -19.91 16.57 -32.91
CA GLY A 106 -20.76 16.71 -31.72
C GLY A 106 -20.86 15.45 -30.85
N ALA A 107 -20.79 14.26 -31.45
CA ALA A 107 -20.82 12.99 -30.73
C ALA A 107 -19.56 12.77 -29.86
N ASP A 108 -18.40 13.12 -30.39
CA ASP A 108 -17.14 13.04 -29.65
C ASP A 108 -17.09 14.12 -28.56
N LEU A 109 -17.61 15.32 -28.85
CA LEU A 109 -17.71 16.39 -27.87
C LEU A 109 -18.53 15.96 -26.65
N LEU A 110 -19.69 15.35 -26.90
CA LEU A 110 -20.53 14.78 -25.84
C LEU A 110 -19.81 13.68 -25.06
N THR A 111 -19.07 12.82 -25.76
CA THR A 111 -18.30 11.72 -25.17
C THR A 111 -17.23 12.26 -24.21
N PHE A 112 -16.36 13.16 -24.67
CA PHE A 112 -15.31 13.73 -23.85
C PHE A 112 -15.85 14.61 -22.72
N SER A 113 -16.94 15.34 -22.94
CA SER A 113 -17.63 16.09 -21.87
C SER A 113 -18.14 15.18 -20.76
N ARG A 114 -18.75 14.03 -21.10
CA ARG A 114 -19.18 13.05 -20.10
C ARG A 114 -18.01 12.44 -19.34
N VAL A 115 -16.92 12.12 -20.02
CA VAL A 115 -15.69 11.62 -19.37
C VAL A 115 -15.11 12.67 -18.43
N PHE A 116 -15.10 13.94 -18.82
CA PHE A 116 -14.66 15.03 -17.97
C PHE A 116 -15.50 15.13 -16.69
N ASN A 117 -16.83 15.09 -16.80
CA ASN A 117 -17.74 15.09 -15.64
C ASN A 117 -17.47 13.91 -14.68
N ILE A 118 -17.17 12.72 -15.23
CA ILE A 118 -16.78 11.56 -14.44
C ILE A 118 -15.48 11.83 -13.67
N LEU A 119 -14.47 12.40 -14.32
CA LEU A 119 -13.21 12.75 -13.66
C LEU A 119 -13.40 13.81 -12.58
N GLU A 120 -14.32 14.77 -12.76
CA GLU A 120 -14.68 15.73 -11.71
C GLU A 120 -15.30 15.04 -10.49
N MET A 121 -16.19 14.06 -10.70
CA MET A 121 -16.77 13.27 -9.60
C MET A 121 -15.69 12.47 -8.86
N VAL A 122 -14.76 11.84 -9.59
CA VAL A 122 -13.63 11.12 -9.00
C VAL A 122 -12.70 12.08 -8.24
N MET A 123 -12.45 13.28 -8.77
CA MET A 123 -11.66 14.32 -8.12
C MET A 123 -12.31 14.81 -6.83
N ALA A 124 -13.64 14.97 -6.81
CA ALA A 124 -14.35 15.31 -5.59
C ALA A 124 -14.17 14.23 -4.51
N GLN A 125 -14.29 12.94 -4.86
CA GLN A 125 -14.03 11.85 -3.92
C GLN A 125 -12.57 11.84 -3.43
N TYR A 126 -11.61 12.01 -4.32
CA TYR A 126 -10.19 12.08 -3.97
C TYR A 126 -9.90 13.22 -2.97
N LYS A 127 -10.47 14.41 -3.21
CA LYS A 127 -10.33 15.56 -2.30
C LYS A 127 -10.92 15.26 -0.92
N MET A 128 -12.07 14.58 -0.85
CA MET A 128 -12.66 14.15 0.42
C MET A 128 -11.77 13.12 1.14
N LEU A 129 -11.27 12.10 0.43
CA LEU A 129 -10.31 11.14 1.00
C LEU A 129 -9.08 11.84 1.54
N ARG A 130 -8.53 12.80 0.79
CA ARG A 130 -7.35 13.56 1.20
C ARG A 130 -7.65 14.38 2.44
N ALA A 131 -8.81 15.02 2.52
CA ALA A 131 -9.23 15.77 3.70
C ALA A 131 -9.38 14.86 4.93
N VAL A 132 -10.04 13.71 4.80
CA VAL A 132 -10.23 12.77 5.93
C VAL A 132 -8.92 12.14 6.40
N THR A 133 -7.98 11.88 5.49
CA THR A 133 -6.71 11.21 5.79
C THR A 133 -5.52 12.15 5.96
N TRP A 134 -5.72 13.47 5.95
CA TRP A 134 -4.64 14.45 5.82
C TRP A 134 -3.59 14.33 6.93
N ARG A 135 -4.01 14.13 8.18
CA ARG A 135 -3.13 14.02 9.37
C ARG A 135 -2.14 12.85 9.27
N TYR A 136 -2.49 11.83 8.49
CA TYR A 136 -1.78 10.55 8.38
C TYR A 136 -0.98 10.42 7.09
N THR A 137 -1.40 11.17 6.06
CA THR A 137 -0.70 11.23 4.77
C THR A 137 0.29 12.40 4.71
N HIS A 138 0.10 13.44 5.53
CA HIS A 138 0.94 14.63 5.62
C HIS A 138 1.30 14.97 7.07
N PRO A 139 2.01 14.09 7.81
CA PRO A 139 2.34 14.36 9.21
C PRO A 139 3.27 15.58 9.33
N SER A 140 2.86 16.60 10.08
CA SER A 140 3.70 17.79 10.34
C SER A 140 4.89 17.51 11.26
N LYS A 141 4.85 16.39 11.99
CA LYS A 141 5.95 15.88 12.83
C LYS A 141 5.95 14.34 12.79
N PRO A 142 7.07 13.67 12.45
CA PRO A 142 7.13 12.22 12.27
C PRO A 142 6.86 11.42 13.55
N GLU A 143 6.98 12.02 14.73
CA GLU A 143 6.88 11.33 16.02
C GLU A 143 5.46 11.22 16.59
N LYS A 144 4.50 12.08 16.18
CA LYS A 144 3.19 12.16 16.85
C LYS A 144 2.18 11.11 16.39
N PHE A 145 2.28 10.62 15.16
CA PHE A 145 1.35 9.63 14.61
C PHE A 145 2.09 8.32 14.42
N SER A 146 2.08 7.49 15.46
CA SER A 146 2.53 6.11 15.36
C SER A 146 1.70 5.38 14.30
N ARG A 147 2.27 5.23 13.10
CA ARG A 147 1.96 4.17 12.13
C ARG A 147 0.56 4.18 11.53
N LEU A 148 0.11 5.31 11.01
CA LEU A 148 -1.10 5.35 10.19
C LEU A 148 -0.79 6.08 8.89
N CYS A 149 -0.99 5.37 7.78
CA CYS A 149 -0.77 5.80 6.41
C CYS A 149 -2.05 5.59 5.60
N PHE A 150 -2.09 5.99 4.34
CA PHE A 150 -3.21 5.62 3.48
C PHE A 150 -3.22 4.10 3.26
N TYR A 151 -4.04 3.37 4.00
CA TYR A 151 -4.03 1.90 4.01
C TYR A 151 -5.12 1.25 3.14
N ALA A 152 -5.85 2.04 2.34
CA ALA A 152 -6.86 1.51 1.41
C ALA A 152 -6.26 1.25 0.03
N GLY A 153 -5.29 0.33 -0.05
CA GLY A 153 -4.58 0.03 -1.29
C GLY A 153 -5.49 -0.29 -2.48
N SER A 154 -6.59 -1.01 -2.25
CA SER A 154 -7.58 -1.31 -3.30
C SER A 154 -8.27 -0.07 -3.88
N LEU A 155 -8.46 1.00 -3.09
CA LEU A 155 -8.96 2.28 -3.61
C LEU A 155 -7.95 2.93 -4.55
N LEU A 156 -6.66 2.82 -4.26
CA LEU A 156 -5.61 3.34 -5.14
C LEU A 156 -5.52 2.54 -6.44
N ASP A 157 -5.60 1.21 -6.35
CA ASP A 157 -5.62 0.34 -7.53
C ASP A 157 -6.83 0.65 -8.43
N ASN A 158 -8.01 0.79 -7.84
CA ASN A 158 -9.22 1.19 -8.56
C ASN A 158 -9.09 2.58 -9.21
N LEU A 159 -8.53 3.55 -8.48
CA LEU A 159 -8.28 4.89 -9.02
C LEU A 159 -7.29 4.86 -10.19
N ASN A 160 -6.18 4.11 -10.07
CA ASN A 160 -5.22 3.94 -11.15
C ASN A 160 -5.86 3.31 -12.40
N SER A 161 -6.73 2.31 -12.21
CA SER A 161 -7.49 1.69 -13.30
C SER A 161 -8.46 2.67 -13.98
N LEU A 162 -9.17 3.50 -13.21
CA LEU A 162 -10.06 4.53 -13.75
C LEU A 162 -9.27 5.57 -14.55
N LEU A 163 -8.14 6.04 -14.02
CA LEU A 163 -7.26 7.01 -14.70
C LEU A 163 -6.67 6.44 -15.99
N HIS A 164 -6.21 5.19 -15.96
CA HIS A 164 -5.68 4.52 -17.14
C HIS A 164 -6.74 4.39 -18.25
N ARG A 165 -7.97 4.05 -17.89
CA ARG A 165 -9.11 4.00 -18.83
C ARG A 165 -9.46 5.38 -19.37
N ALA A 166 -9.48 6.40 -18.51
CA ALA A 166 -9.79 7.77 -18.94
C ALA A 166 -8.86 8.26 -20.05
N ILE A 167 -7.57 7.95 -19.95
CA ILE A 167 -6.55 8.41 -20.89
C ILE A 167 -6.52 7.54 -22.15
N ASN A 168 -6.53 6.21 -22.01
CA ASN A 168 -6.25 5.30 -23.13
C ASN A 168 -7.51 4.83 -23.86
N CYS A 169 -8.67 4.80 -23.18
CA CYS A 169 -9.94 4.37 -23.76
C CYS A 169 -11.12 5.11 -23.12
N PRO A 170 -11.29 6.43 -23.38
CA PRO A 170 -12.30 7.26 -22.71
C PRO A 170 -13.72 6.71 -22.84
N VAL A 171 -14.05 6.10 -23.99
CA VAL A 171 -15.36 5.50 -24.26
C VAL A 171 -15.68 4.35 -23.29
N SER A 172 -14.66 3.65 -22.79
CA SER A 172 -14.85 2.55 -21.82
C SER A 172 -15.34 3.02 -20.45
N LEU A 173 -15.28 4.33 -20.14
CA LEU A 173 -15.83 4.91 -18.92
C LEU A 173 -17.31 5.29 -19.01
N LEU A 174 -17.89 5.25 -20.21
CA LEU A 174 -19.24 5.75 -20.42
C LEU A 174 -20.30 4.67 -20.32
N GLY A 175 -19.95 3.39 -20.45
CA GLY A 175 -20.85 2.25 -20.40
C GLY A 175 -21.94 2.29 -21.48
N LEU A 176 -22.07 1.24 -22.31
CA LEU A 176 -23.06 1.28 -23.40
C LEU A 176 -24.54 1.39 -22.94
N GLN A 177 -24.90 1.07 -21.68
CA GLN A 177 -26.31 1.08 -21.22
C GLN A 177 -26.58 1.33 -19.72
N ARG A 178 -25.59 1.66 -18.87
CA ARG A 178 -25.84 2.01 -17.44
C ARG A 178 -24.77 2.96 -16.93
N PRO A 179 -25.08 3.85 -15.96
CA PRO A 179 -24.04 4.62 -15.28
C PRO A 179 -22.99 3.64 -14.76
N ASP A 180 -21.76 3.86 -15.21
CA ASP A 180 -20.66 2.91 -15.13
C ASP A 180 -20.52 2.36 -13.71
N SER A 181 -20.82 1.06 -13.57
CA SER A 181 -20.88 0.37 -12.27
C SER A 181 -19.60 0.57 -11.48
N ASN A 182 -18.46 0.62 -12.17
CA ASN A 182 -17.13 0.83 -11.60
C ASN A 182 -16.97 2.17 -10.89
N ILE A 183 -17.54 3.25 -11.42
CA ILE A 183 -17.46 4.59 -10.79
C ILE A 183 -18.33 4.62 -9.55
N PHE A 184 -19.54 4.04 -9.63
CA PHE A 184 -20.42 3.91 -8.48
C PHE A 184 -19.78 3.07 -7.37
N PHE A 185 -19.14 1.94 -7.72
CA PHE A 185 -18.38 1.12 -6.78
C PHE A 185 -17.24 1.90 -6.15
N PHE A 186 -16.47 2.65 -6.95
CA PHE A 186 -15.40 3.50 -6.42
C PHE A 186 -15.92 4.53 -5.41
N ILE A 187 -16.98 5.27 -5.75
CA ILE A 187 -17.60 6.26 -4.84
C ILE A 187 -18.10 5.58 -3.56
N SER A 188 -18.76 4.42 -3.69
CA SER A 188 -19.25 3.65 -2.55
C SER A 188 -18.10 3.18 -1.64
N ASP A 189 -17.01 2.68 -2.22
CA ASP A 189 -15.82 2.27 -1.50
C ASP A 189 -15.11 3.44 -0.82
N CYS A 190 -15.05 4.61 -1.46
CA CYS A 190 -14.53 5.84 -0.85
C CYS A 190 -15.32 6.19 0.41
N LYS A 191 -16.65 6.21 0.31
CA LYS A 191 -17.54 6.50 1.45
C LYS A 191 -17.38 5.49 2.58
N ARG A 192 -17.38 4.20 2.23
CA ARG A 192 -17.19 3.10 3.20
C ARG A 192 -15.85 3.24 3.92
N PHE A 193 -14.78 3.53 3.18
CA PHE A 193 -13.47 3.77 3.76
C PHE A 193 -13.47 4.99 4.67
N MET A 194 -14.00 6.13 4.24
CA MET A 194 -14.02 7.36 5.07
C MET A 194 -14.77 7.12 6.39
N ASN A 195 -15.96 6.51 6.34
CA ASN A 195 -16.75 6.18 7.52
C ASN A 195 -15.99 5.24 8.47
N TYR A 196 -15.34 4.21 7.93
CA TYR A 196 -14.53 3.30 8.72
C TYR A 196 -13.31 4.01 9.32
N PHE A 197 -12.63 4.83 8.52
CA PHE A 197 -11.44 5.55 8.89
C PHE A 197 -11.71 6.50 10.05
N GLU A 198 -12.79 7.29 9.96
CA GLU A 198 -13.23 8.20 11.01
C GLU A 198 -13.58 7.45 12.30
N LYS A 199 -14.37 6.37 12.19
CA LYS A 199 -14.79 5.58 13.35
C LYS A 199 -13.62 4.92 14.09
N ILE A 200 -12.64 4.40 13.35
CA ILE A 200 -11.59 3.56 13.93
C ILE A 200 -10.31 4.36 14.23
N SER A 201 -9.91 5.26 13.33
CA SER A 201 -8.63 5.96 13.41
C SER A 201 -8.77 7.30 14.14
N GLU A 202 -9.81 8.09 13.83
CA GLU A 202 -10.01 9.42 14.41
C GLU A 202 -10.68 9.41 15.79
N CYS A 203 -11.44 8.36 16.15
CA CYS A 203 -12.08 8.25 17.47
C CYS A 203 -11.09 8.39 18.65
N ARG A 204 -9.81 8.04 18.43
CA ARG A 204 -8.76 8.17 19.44
C ARG A 204 -8.16 9.58 19.54
N VAL A 205 -8.31 10.39 18.49
CA VAL A 205 -7.68 11.72 18.36
C VAL A 205 -8.66 12.84 18.70
N ASN A 206 -9.95 12.66 18.43
CA ASN A 206 -10.99 13.67 18.66
C ASN A 206 -11.64 13.59 20.06
N ARG A 207 -10.94 13.07 21.06
CA ARG A 207 -11.37 13.08 22.47
C ARG A 207 -10.83 14.29 23.22
#